data_AF-A0A948ILP4-F1
#
_entry.id   AF-A0A948ILP4-F1
#
_cell.length_a   1.000
_cell.length_b   1.000
_cell.length_c   1.000
_cell.angle_alpha   90.00
_cell.angle_beta   90.00
_cell.angle_gamma   90.00
#
_symmetry.space_group_name_H-M   'P 1'
#
loop_
_entity.id
_entity.type
_entity.pdbx_description
1 polymer ?
#
loop_
_entity_poly.entity_id
_entity_poly.type
_entity_poly.pdbx_seq_one_letter_code
_entity_poly.pdbx_strand_id
1 'polypeptide(L)'
;MRLHHLAAAAAVLALATAAQSQPHGAPPSAAPQSGTVDLQGDSRAFMNNPHVHAFYDLSVATLRPGAPKLDVKAYEEKSFAIFRAMGAAMGGSPEAMQDHLKLIPRQVVQIAREDPNVLDSFEAFTEALVGPK
;
A
#
# COMPACT_ATOMS: atom_id res chain seq x y z
N MET A 1 24.16 48.70 -50.60
CA MET A 1 24.41 49.69 -49.53
C MET A 1 25.13 48.99 -48.39
N ARG A 2 26.34 49.45 -48.04
CA ARG A 2 27.16 49.00 -46.91
C ARG A 2 27.05 50.06 -45.80
N LEU A 3 26.67 49.67 -44.59
CA LEU A 3 26.90 50.40 -43.33
C LEU A 3 27.38 49.33 -42.33
N HIS A 4 28.67 49.24 -41.98
CA HIS A 4 29.35 49.97 -40.90
C HIS A 4 28.50 50.07 -39.63
N HIS A 5 28.88 49.35 -38.57
CA HIS A 5 29.28 49.94 -37.29
C HIS A 5 29.96 48.91 -36.38
N LEU A 6 31.24 49.16 -36.08
CA LEU A 6 31.93 48.75 -34.86
C LEU A 6 31.38 49.58 -33.69
N ALA A 7 31.10 48.95 -32.55
CA ALA A 7 31.43 49.50 -31.22
C ALA A 7 31.23 48.43 -30.15
N ALA A 8 32.31 48.15 -29.43
CA ALA A 8 32.34 47.31 -28.24
C ALA A 8 31.77 48.05 -27.03
N ALA A 9 31.14 47.30 -26.11
CA ALA A 9 31.08 47.67 -24.70
C ALA A 9 30.97 46.38 -23.86
N ALA A 10 32.02 46.11 -23.10
CA ALA A 10 32.03 45.12 -22.03
C ALA A 10 31.33 45.69 -20.80
N ALA A 11 30.49 44.89 -20.15
CA ALA A 11 30.17 45.04 -18.73
C ALA A 11 29.76 43.67 -18.17
N VAL A 12 30.71 43.02 -17.52
CA VAL A 12 30.45 41.96 -16.53
C VAL A 12 30.08 42.67 -15.24
N LEU A 13 28.95 42.34 -14.60
CA LEU A 13 28.92 42.04 -13.15
C LEU A 13 27.55 41.55 -12.66
N ALA A 14 27.63 40.39 -12.01
CA ALA A 14 26.97 39.98 -10.77
C ALA A 14 25.45 39.70 -10.73
N LEU A 15 25.21 38.42 -10.40
CA LEU A 15 23.97 37.82 -9.92
C LEU A 15 23.40 38.55 -8.70
N ALA A 16 22.08 38.70 -8.67
CA ALA A 16 21.29 38.63 -7.45
C ALA A 16 19.86 38.20 -7.79
N THR A 17 19.68 36.91 -8.05
CA THR A 17 18.36 36.27 -7.97
C THR A 17 17.94 36.30 -6.50
N ALA A 18 17.04 37.21 -6.15
CA ALA A 18 16.30 37.12 -4.91
C ALA A 18 15.36 35.90 -5.00
N ALA A 19 15.89 34.73 -4.64
CA ALA A 19 15.07 33.57 -4.35
C ALA A 19 14.25 33.90 -3.10
N GLN A 20 12.96 34.19 -3.28
CA GLN A 20 12.00 34.16 -2.19
C GLN A 20 11.99 32.74 -1.63
N SER A 21 12.69 32.53 -0.51
CA SER A 21 12.50 31.37 0.34
C SER A 21 11.06 31.43 0.86
N GLN A 22 10.18 30.60 0.31
CA GLN A 22 8.91 30.29 0.97
C GLN A 22 9.24 29.71 2.35
N PRO A 23 8.81 30.33 3.46
CA PRO A 23 8.83 29.64 4.73
C PRO A 23 7.89 28.43 4.58
N HIS A 24 8.47 27.24 4.68
CA HIS A 24 7.72 26.02 4.93
C HIS A 24 6.81 26.30 6.12
N GLY A 25 5.50 26.27 5.84
CA GLY A 25 4.47 26.50 6.83
C GLY A 25 4.69 25.61 8.04
N ALA A 26 4.32 26.16 9.20
CA ALA A 26 4.15 25.42 10.44
C ALA A 26 3.47 24.05 10.17
N PRO A 27 3.88 22.97 10.86
CA PRO A 27 3.15 21.73 10.77
C PRO A 27 1.69 22.01 11.16
N PRO A 28 0.70 21.61 10.35
CA PRO A 28 -0.68 21.64 10.82
C PRO A 28 -0.77 20.81 12.10
N SER A 29 -1.44 21.40 13.10
CA SER A 29 -1.79 20.79 14.36
C SER A 29 -2.16 19.32 14.18
N ALA A 30 -1.56 18.48 15.04
CA ALA A 30 -1.80 17.05 15.13
C ALA A 30 -3.28 16.72 14.89
N ALA A 31 -3.56 16.19 13.70
CA ALA A 31 -4.72 15.34 13.51
C ALA A 31 -4.58 14.18 14.50
N PRO A 32 -5.67 13.72 15.14
CA PRO A 32 -5.61 12.54 15.98
C PRO A 32 -4.96 11.43 15.16
N GLN A 33 -3.86 10.88 15.70
CA GLN A 33 -3.19 9.74 15.11
C GLN A 33 -4.21 8.59 15.10
N SER A 34 -4.95 8.46 14.00
CA SER A 34 -5.61 7.22 13.64
C SER A 34 -4.53 6.17 13.76
N GLY A 35 -4.66 5.27 14.73
CA GLY A 35 -3.70 4.20 14.97
C GLY A 35 -3.58 3.38 13.69
N THR A 36 -2.61 3.74 12.86
CA THR A 36 -2.15 2.89 11.76
C THR A 36 -1.53 1.71 12.47
N VAL A 37 -2.24 0.59 12.45
CA VAL A 37 -1.68 -0.68 12.90
C VAL A 37 -0.44 -0.91 12.06
N ASP A 38 0.73 -0.84 12.69
CA ASP A 38 1.99 -1.16 12.03
C ASP A 38 2.08 -2.68 11.88
N LEU A 39 1.60 -3.17 10.75
CA LEU A 39 1.64 -4.59 10.41
C LEU A 39 3.06 -5.10 10.15
N GLN A 40 4.03 -4.20 9.95
CA GLN A 40 5.42 -4.52 9.65
C GLN A 40 6.25 -4.68 10.93
N GLY A 41 5.95 -3.90 11.97
CA GLY A 41 6.59 -3.98 13.29
C GLY A 41 6.06 -5.07 14.21
N ASP A 42 4.79 -5.49 14.06
CA ASP A 42 4.19 -6.57 14.84
C ASP A 42 3.58 -7.67 13.94
N SER A 43 4.43 -8.21 13.08
CA SER A 43 4.10 -9.33 12.19
C SER A 43 3.53 -10.53 12.97
N ARG A 44 3.93 -10.75 14.23
CA ARG A 44 3.41 -11.84 15.07
C ARG A 44 1.95 -11.60 15.49
N ALA A 45 1.57 -10.38 15.88
CA ALA A 45 0.16 -10.07 16.17
C ALA A 45 -0.72 -10.19 14.92
N PHE A 46 -0.19 -9.79 13.76
CA PHE A 46 -0.86 -9.99 12.48
C PHE A 46 -1.05 -11.49 12.16
N MET A 47 0.00 -12.31 12.30
CA MET A 47 -0.07 -13.77 12.09
C MET A 47 -1.06 -14.46 13.03
N ASN A 48 -1.16 -14.03 14.29
CA ASN A 48 -2.08 -14.63 15.26
C ASN A 48 -3.52 -14.10 15.15
N ASN A 49 -3.80 -13.18 14.23
CA ASN A 49 -5.12 -12.60 14.10
C ASN A 49 -6.06 -13.61 13.41
N PRO A 50 -7.20 -14.00 14.04
CA PRO A 50 -8.12 -14.99 13.46
C PRO A 50 -8.71 -14.53 12.11
N HIS A 51 -8.76 -13.23 11.83
CA HIS A 51 -9.23 -12.71 10.55
C HIS A 51 -8.20 -12.90 9.43
N VAL A 52 -6.91 -12.97 9.74
CA VAL A 52 -5.86 -13.29 8.76
C VAL A 52 -5.94 -14.77 8.38
N HIS A 53 -6.19 -15.64 9.35
CA HIS A 53 -6.52 -17.04 9.08
C HIS A 53 -7.80 -17.21 8.25
N ALA A 54 -8.86 -16.46 8.57
CA ALA A 54 -10.09 -16.50 7.77
C ALA A 54 -9.87 -16.03 6.32
N PHE A 55 -8.97 -15.07 6.09
CA PHE A 55 -8.59 -14.64 4.76
C PHE A 55 -7.77 -15.71 4.01
N TYR A 56 -6.86 -16.42 4.71
CA TYR A 56 -6.18 -17.59 4.16
C TYR A 56 -7.17 -18.70 3.77
N ASP A 57 -8.09 -19.07 4.66
CA ASP A 57 -9.08 -20.11 4.40
C ASP A 57 -9.96 -19.76 3.19
N LEU A 58 -10.38 -18.49 3.10
CA LEU A 58 -11.09 -17.97 1.93
C LEU A 58 -10.25 -18.13 0.65
N SER A 59 -8.97 -17.78 0.70
CA SER A 59 -8.04 -17.87 -0.43
C SER A 59 -7.85 -19.32 -0.89
N VAL A 60 -7.68 -20.26 0.04
CA VAL A 60 -7.59 -21.70 -0.28
C VAL A 60 -8.87 -22.19 -0.94
N ALA A 61 -10.03 -21.82 -0.39
CA ALA A 61 -11.32 -22.28 -0.90
C ALA A 61 -11.66 -21.75 -2.30
N THR A 62 -11.12 -20.60 -2.70
CA THR A 62 -11.47 -19.93 -3.97
C THR A 62 -10.38 -20.01 -5.04
N LEU A 63 -9.10 -20.13 -4.65
CA LEU A 63 -7.97 -19.99 -5.57
C LEU A 63 -7.17 -21.28 -5.78
N ARG A 64 -7.33 -22.29 -4.92
CA ARG A 64 -6.59 -23.55 -5.07
C ARG A 64 -6.97 -24.27 -6.37
N PRO A 65 -6.04 -24.96 -7.04
CA PRO A 65 -6.37 -25.85 -8.15
C PRO A 65 -7.50 -26.83 -7.77
N GLY A 66 -8.53 -26.91 -8.61
CA GLY A 66 -9.73 -27.72 -8.35
C GLY A 66 -10.87 -26.98 -7.63
N ALA A 67 -10.67 -25.73 -7.20
CA ALA A 67 -11.75 -24.87 -6.74
C ALA A 67 -12.74 -24.54 -7.89
N PRO A 68 -13.98 -24.14 -7.56
CA PRO A 68 -14.93 -23.61 -8.56
C PRO A 68 -14.33 -22.45 -9.36
N LYS A 69 -14.89 -22.17 -10.54
CA LYS A 69 -14.45 -21.03 -11.38
C LYS A 69 -14.40 -19.76 -10.53
N LEU A 70 -13.21 -19.15 -10.46
CA LEU A 70 -12.97 -17.94 -9.67
C LEU A 70 -13.87 -16.79 -10.13
N ASP A 71 -14.70 -16.31 -9.21
CA ASP A 71 -15.33 -15.00 -9.26
C ASP A 71 -14.48 -14.02 -8.44
N VAL A 72 -13.67 -13.23 -9.14
CA VAL A 72 -12.75 -12.27 -8.51
C VAL A 72 -13.51 -11.22 -7.70
N LYS A 73 -14.69 -10.78 -8.17
CA LYS A 73 -15.47 -9.75 -7.48
C LYS A 73 -16.05 -10.30 -6.18
N ALA A 74 -16.61 -11.51 -6.22
CA ALA A 74 -17.13 -12.16 -5.02
C ALA A 74 -16.03 -12.47 -3.99
N TYR A 75 -14.84 -12.88 -4.46
CA TYR A 75 -13.68 -13.09 -3.60
C TYR A 75 -13.22 -11.78 -2.93
N GLU A 76 -13.13 -10.70 -3.69
CA GLU A 76 -12.75 -9.37 -3.20
C GLU A 76 -13.75 -8.84 -2.15
N GLU A 77 -15.06 -8.95 -2.41
CA GLU A 77 -16.11 -8.54 -1.47
C GLU A 77 -16.07 -9.31 -0.15
N LYS A 78 -15.85 -10.63 -0.20
CA LYS A 78 -15.69 -11.47 1.00
C LYS A 78 -14.42 -11.09 1.77
N SER A 79 -13.33 -10.83 1.07
CA SER A 79 -12.07 -10.37 1.68
C SER A 79 -12.26 -9.04 2.39
N PHE A 80 -12.96 -8.08 1.78
CA PHE A 80 -13.26 -6.78 2.39
C PHE A 80 -14.12 -6.92 3.66
N ALA A 81 -15.08 -7.86 3.67
CA ALA A 81 -15.84 -8.14 4.88
C ALA A 81 -14.95 -8.65 6.03
N ILE A 82 -13.96 -9.50 5.72
CA ILE A 82 -12.97 -9.98 6.69
C ILE A 82 -12.11 -8.83 7.20
N PHE A 83 -11.62 -7.95 6.32
CA PHE A 83 -10.77 -6.81 6.73
C PHE A 83 -11.53 -5.80 7.59
N ARG A 84 -12.80 -5.53 7.30
CA ARG A 84 -13.66 -4.71 8.16
C ARG A 84 -13.82 -5.32 9.55
N ALA A 85 -14.09 -6.63 9.62
CA ALA A 85 -14.20 -7.34 10.89
C ALA A 85 -12.88 -7.30 11.68
N MET A 86 -11.75 -7.42 10.98
CA MET A 86 -10.42 -7.28 11.57
C MET A 86 -10.19 -5.89 12.18
N GLY A 87 -10.54 -4.82 11.43
CA GLY A 87 -10.45 -3.45 11.92
C GLY A 87 -11.24 -3.24 13.21
N ALA A 88 -12.49 -3.73 13.24
CA ALA A 88 -13.34 -3.68 14.44
C ALA A 88 -12.73 -4.45 15.62
N ALA A 89 -12.25 -5.68 15.39
CA ALA A 89 -11.66 -6.53 16.43
C ALA A 89 -10.37 -5.95 17.04
N MET A 90 -9.62 -5.16 16.26
CA MET A 90 -8.41 -4.47 16.71
C MET A 90 -8.69 -3.11 17.36
N GLY A 91 -9.96 -2.73 17.53
CA GLY A 91 -10.36 -1.44 18.11
C GLY A 91 -10.18 -0.25 17.15
N GLY A 92 -9.96 -0.50 15.86
CA GLY A 92 -9.81 0.49 14.81
C GLY A 92 -11.09 0.71 13.99
N SER A 93 -11.00 1.53 12.93
CA SER A 93 -12.10 1.71 11.97
C SER A 93 -12.16 0.52 10.99
N PRO A 94 -13.34 -0.12 10.82
CA PRO A 94 -13.53 -1.16 9.82
C PRO A 94 -13.18 -0.68 8.40
N GLU A 95 -13.64 0.51 8.04
CA GLU A 95 -13.45 1.11 6.72
C GLU A 95 -11.98 1.45 6.47
N ALA A 96 -11.28 1.99 7.48
CA ALA A 96 -9.86 2.29 7.37
C ALA A 96 -9.03 1.01 7.16
N MET A 97 -9.38 -0.08 7.87
CA MET A 97 -8.70 -1.36 7.68
C MET A 97 -8.95 -1.96 6.29
N GLN A 98 -10.19 -1.90 5.82
CA GLN A 98 -10.51 -2.32 4.45
C GLN A 98 -9.74 -1.48 3.43
N ASP A 99 -9.72 -0.16 3.57
CA ASP A 99 -9.03 0.73 2.63
C ASP A 99 -7.53 0.47 2.59
N HIS A 100 -6.93 0.24 3.77
CA HIS A 100 -5.53 -0.12 3.92
C HIS A 100 -5.17 -1.42 3.16
N LEU A 101 -6.07 -2.42 3.17
CA LEU A 101 -5.83 -3.76 2.63
C LEU A 101 -6.49 -4.01 1.26
N LYS A 102 -7.13 -3.00 0.65
CA LYS A 102 -8.01 -3.20 -0.52
C LYS A 102 -7.34 -3.80 -1.76
N LEU A 103 -6.02 -3.68 -1.87
CA LEU A 103 -5.26 -4.21 -3.00
C LEU A 103 -4.84 -5.67 -2.79
N ILE A 104 -4.80 -6.14 -1.54
CA ILE A 104 -4.31 -7.46 -1.17
C ILE A 104 -5.09 -8.61 -1.84
N PRO A 105 -6.44 -8.60 -1.96
CA PRO A 105 -7.16 -9.71 -2.56
C PRO A 105 -6.71 -9.96 -4.00
N ARG A 106 -6.62 -8.91 -4.83
CA ARG A 106 -6.17 -9.05 -6.22
C ARG A 106 -4.71 -9.45 -6.33
N GLN A 107 -3.87 -8.98 -5.42
CA GLN A 107 -2.49 -9.42 -5.33
C GLN A 107 -2.41 -10.92 -5.03
N VAL A 108 -3.19 -11.44 -4.07
CA VAL A 108 -3.26 -12.88 -3.79
C VAL A 108 -3.75 -13.69 -4.99
N VAL A 109 -4.76 -13.19 -5.74
CA VAL A 109 -5.19 -13.85 -6.98
C VAL A 109 -4.04 -13.96 -7.97
N GLN A 110 -3.24 -12.91 -8.12
CA GLN A 110 -2.09 -12.91 -9.03
C GLN A 110 -1.01 -13.88 -8.56
N ILE A 111 -0.61 -13.80 -7.28
CA ILE A 111 0.40 -14.68 -6.68
C ILE A 111 -0.02 -16.15 -6.82
N ALA A 112 -1.25 -16.51 -6.46
CA ALA A 112 -1.73 -17.89 -6.53
C ALA A 112 -1.81 -18.44 -7.97
N ARG A 113 -1.95 -17.56 -8.97
CA ARG A 113 -1.87 -17.95 -10.39
C ARG A 113 -0.44 -18.21 -10.84
N GLU A 114 0.51 -17.44 -10.33
CA GLU A 114 1.93 -17.54 -10.66
C GLU A 114 2.61 -18.71 -9.91
N ASP A 115 2.29 -18.86 -8.63
CA ASP A 115 2.75 -19.93 -7.76
C ASP A 115 1.57 -20.41 -6.87
N PRO A 116 0.90 -21.52 -7.22
CA PRO A 116 -0.19 -22.04 -6.41
C PRO A 116 0.26 -22.61 -5.06
N ASN A 117 1.56 -22.88 -4.87
CA ASN A 117 2.08 -23.46 -3.64
C ASN A 117 2.05 -22.47 -2.47
N VAL A 118 1.87 -21.17 -2.73
CA VAL A 118 1.64 -20.16 -1.68
C VAL A 118 0.41 -20.47 -0.83
N LEU A 119 -0.50 -21.32 -1.32
CA LEU A 119 -1.71 -21.74 -0.61
C LEU A 119 -1.53 -23.06 0.16
N ASP A 120 -0.37 -23.71 0.08
CA ASP A 120 -0.13 -25.01 0.72
C ASP A 120 -0.04 -24.93 2.24
N SER A 121 0.38 -23.78 2.76
CA SER A 121 0.41 -23.51 4.20
C SER A 121 0.12 -22.05 4.51
N PHE A 122 -0.34 -21.81 5.73
CA PHE A 122 -0.51 -20.44 6.25
C PHE A 122 0.83 -19.69 6.25
N GLU A 123 1.94 -20.36 6.58
CA GLU A 123 3.26 -19.75 6.57
C GLU A 123 3.64 -19.26 5.17
N ALA A 124 3.55 -20.12 4.14
CA ALA A 124 3.86 -19.74 2.76
C ALA A 124 2.98 -18.59 2.26
N PHE A 125 1.69 -18.62 2.61
CA PHE A 125 0.75 -17.55 2.28
C PHE A 125 1.17 -16.22 2.88
N THR A 126 1.53 -16.23 4.16
CA THR A 126 1.90 -15.01 4.88
C THR A 126 3.24 -14.45 4.42
N GLU A 127 4.22 -15.30 4.16
CA GLU A 127 5.52 -14.91 3.58
C GLU A 127 5.36 -14.27 2.20
N ALA A 128 4.44 -14.77 1.38
CA ALA A 128 4.11 -14.15 0.10
C ALA A 128 3.47 -12.75 0.23
N LEU A 129 2.83 -12.45 1.37
CA LEU A 129 2.17 -11.17 1.63
C LEU A 129 3.07 -10.13 2.31
N VAL A 130 3.87 -10.56 3.30
CA VAL A 130 4.68 -9.66 4.15
C VAL A 130 6.17 -9.68 3.82
N GLY A 131 6.60 -10.64 3.00
CA GLY A 131 8.01 -10.92 2.74
C GLY A 131 8.60 -11.95 3.71
N PRO A 132 9.83 -12.41 3.45
CA PRO A 132 10.54 -13.32 4.34
C PRO A 132 10.82 -12.66 5.71
N LYS A 133 10.85 -13.49 6.75
CA LYS A 133 11.10 -13.09 8.14
C LYS A 133 12.57 -12.77 8.41
#